data_AF-A0A953FBK6-F1
#
_entry.id   AF-A0A953FBK6-F1
#
_cell.length_a   1.000
_cell.length_b   1.000
_cell.length_c   1.000
_cell.angle_alpha   90.00
_cell.angle_beta   90.00
_cell.angle_gamma   90.00
#
_symmetry.space_group_name_H-M   'P 1'
#
loop_
_entity.id
_entity.type
_entity.pdbx_description
1 polymer ?
#
loop_
_entity_poly.entity_id
_entity_poly.type
_entity_poly.pdbx_seq_one_letter_code
_entity_poly.pdbx_strand_id
1 'polypeptide(L)'
;MKGCFWVLLFFITRVTNAQVPESFPQINAGGKINAMAFDSLNNIIYIAGDFVQVSLSSRKNLAAINKGTGAVIGSFNPISSMTGSIASLQVIGNRLYLGGDFTAINGNAAQRYLARVDLSANGNVGTLNGAFNV
;
A
#
# COMPACT_ATOMS: atom_id res chain seq x y z
N MET A 1 -16.13 -18.69 -28.02
CA MET A 1 -15.78 -17.38 -27.43
C MET A 1 -14.90 -17.63 -26.21
N LYS A 2 -13.63 -17.18 -26.32
CA LYS A 2 -12.72 -16.61 -25.29
C LYS A 2 -12.61 -17.36 -23.96
N GLY A 3 -11.46 -17.95 -23.59
CA GLY A 3 -10.14 -17.32 -23.45
C GLY A 3 -9.79 -17.32 -21.93
N CYS A 4 -8.56 -17.23 -21.44
CA CYS A 4 -7.20 -17.20 -21.96
C CYS A 4 -6.28 -17.61 -20.79
N PHE A 5 -5.05 -17.96 -21.11
CA PHE A 5 -4.03 -18.64 -20.31
C PHE A 5 -3.07 -17.64 -19.62
N TRP A 6 -2.56 -18.02 -18.43
CA TRP A 6 -1.28 -17.67 -17.77
C TRP A 6 -1.08 -16.41 -16.89
N VAL A 7 -0.63 -16.64 -15.64
CA VAL A 7 0.61 -16.19 -14.90
C VAL A 7 0.38 -16.51 -13.39
N LEU A 8 0.91 -17.60 -12.81
CA LEU A 8 2.25 -17.89 -12.25
C LEU A 8 2.56 -17.30 -10.84
N LEU A 9 2.46 -18.19 -9.84
CA LEU A 9 3.36 -18.43 -8.69
C LEU A 9 3.37 -17.49 -7.45
N PHE A 10 2.57 -17.83 -6.43
CA PHE A 10 2.97 -17.69 -5.02
C PHE A 10 2.49 -18.94 -4.23
N PHE A 11 3.45 -19.66 -3.65
CA PHE A 11 3.33 -20.80 -2.71
C PHE A 11 2.61 -22.07 -3.18
N ILE A 12 3.34 -22.94 -3.91
CA ILE A 12 3.03 -24.38 -3.96
C ILE A 12 3.87 -25.08 -2.90
N THR A 13 3.24 -25.45 -1.78
CA THR A 13 3.46 -26.79 -1.22
C THR A 13 2.10 -27.47 -1.32
N ARG A 14 2.03 -28.53 -2.14
CA ARG A 14 0.77 -29.17 -2.55
C ARG A 14 -0.06 -29.61 -1.34
N VAL A 15 -1.26 -29.06 -1.22
CA VAL A 15 -2.39 -29.78 -0.64
C VAL A 15 -3.44 -29.83 -1.75
N THR A 16 -3.58 -31.01 -2.34
CA THR A 16 -4.58 -31.36 -3.35
C THR A 16 -5.96 -30.87 -2.88
N ASN A 17 -6.64 -30.02 -3.66
CA ASN A 17 -7.93 -29.38 -3.36
C ASN A 17 -7.95 -28.19 -2.37
N ALA A 18 -6.82 -27.51 -2.12
CA ALA A 18 -6.89 -26.17 -1.51
C ALA A 18 -7.43 -25.16 -2.53
N GLN A 19 -8.75 -24.98 -2.60
CA GLN A 19 -9.30 -23.70 -3.02
C GLN A 19 -8.62 -22.63 -2.17
N VAL A 20 -8.12 -21.56 -2.78
CA VAL A 20 -7.82 -20.33 -2.03
C VAL A 20 -9.14 -20.03 -1.31
N PRO A 21 -9.26 -20.17 0.03
CA PRO A 21 -10.51 -19.89 0.71
C PRO A 21 -11.00 -18.52 0.25
N GLU A 22 -12.29 -18.42 -0.08
CA GLU A 22 -12.90 -17.20 -0.60
C GLU A 22 -12.69 -15.99 0.34
N SER A 23 -12.24 -16.25 1.58
CA SER A 23 -11.80 -15.26 2.56
C SER A 23 -10.43 -14.63 2.29
N PHE A 24 -9.69 -15.01 1.24
CA PHE A 24 -8.45 -14.32 0.88
C PHE A 24 -8.77 -12.91 0.35
N PRO A 25 -8.24 -11.85 0.99
CA PRO A 25 -8.38 -10.46 0.54
C PRO A 25 -8.17 -10.28 -0.97
N GLN A 26 -9.25 -10.02 -1.71
CA GLN A 26 -9.14 -9.63 -3.12
C GLN A 26 -8.92 -8.12 -3.20
N ILE A 27 -7.74 -7.68 -3.63
CA ILE A 27 -7.41 -6.26 -3.78
C ILE A 27 -7.33 -5.94 -5.26
N ASN A 28 -8.29 -5.16 -5.76
CA ASN A 28 -8.21 -4.62 -7.13
C ASN A 28 -7.62 -3.21 -7.10
N ALA A 29 -6.31 -3.10 -7.25
CA ALA A 29 -5.64 -1.80 -7.28
C ALA A 29 -5.76 -1.07 -8.64
N GLY A 30 -6.33 -1.67 -9.69
CA GLY A 30 -6.42 -1.01 -11.01
C GLY A 30 -5.09 -0.54 -11.63
N GLY A 31 -3.95 -0.93 -11.04
CA GLY A 31 -2.59 -0.48 -11.36
C GLY A 31 -1.56 -1.39 -10.68
N LYS A 32 -0.27 -1.17 -10.96
CA LYS A 32 0.81 -1.98 -10.40
C LYS A 32 1.02 -1.66 -8.92
N ILE A 33 1.28 -2.68 -8.11
CA ILE A 33 1.79 -2.54 -6.75
C ILE A 33 3.31 -2.72 -6.83
N ASN A 34 4.06 -1.70 -6.40
CA ASN A 34 5.53 -1.68 -6.44
C ASN A 34 6.12 -2.09 -5.09
N ALA A 35 5.43 -1.79 -3.98
CA ALA A 35 5.91 -2.07 -2.63
C ALA A 35 4.77 -2.43 -1.68
N MET A 36 5.09 -3.22 -0.67
CA MET A 36 4.18 -3.56 0.43
C MET A 36 4.93 -3.52 1.76
N ALA A 37 4.27 -3.10 2.82
CA ALA A 37 4.77 -3.19 4.18
C ALA A 37 3.69 -3.68 5.15
N PHE A 38 4.10 -4.47 6.14
CA PHE A 38 3.20 -5.05 7.12
C PHE A 38 3.34 -4.33 8.45
N ASP A 39 2.20 -3.94 9.02
CA ASP A 39 2.08 -3.56 10.41
C ASP A 39 1.41 -4.72 11.16
N SER A 40 2.26 -5.56 11.74
CA SER A 40 1.83 -6.74 12.48
C SER A 40 1.11 -6.39 13.78
N LEU A 41 1.33 -5.19 14.33
CA LEU A 41 0.68 -4.76 15.57
C LEU A 41 -0.78 -4.38 15.30
N ASN A 42 -1.04 -3.68 14.20
CA ASN A 42 -2.36 -3.16 13.87
C ASN A 42 -3.15 -4.02 12.86
N ASN A 43 -2.56 -5.12 12.39
CA ASN A 43 -3.14 -6.01 11.38
C ASN A 43 -3.44 -5.30 10.05
N ILE A 44 -2.49 -4.46 9.60
CA ILE A 44 -2.61 -3.62 8.40
C ILE A 44 -1.53 -4.01 7.38
N ILE A 45 -1.90 -4.02 6.11
CA ILE A 45 -0.99 -4.04 4.96
C ILE A 45 -1.03 -2.66 4.32
N TYR A 46 0.12 -2.00 4.26
CA TYR A 46 0.30 -0.82 3.42
C TYR A 46 0.78 -1.27 2.05
N ILE A 47 0.17 -0.75 1.00
CA ILE A 47 0.58 -0.99 -0.39
C ILE A 47 0.89 0.34 -1.06
N ALA A 48 1.90 0.35 -1.93
CA ALA A 48 2.23 1.48 -2.76
C ALA A 48 2.50 1.05 -4.21
N GLY A 49 2.23 1.93 -5.16
CA GLY A 49 2.44 1.67 -6.58
C GLY A 49 1.71 2.68 -7.48
N ASP A 50 1.52 2.35 -8.76
CA ASP A 50 0.98 3.27 -9.77
C ASP A 50 -0.54 3.15 -9.92
N PHE A 51 -1.23 2.97 -8.79
CA PHE A 51 -2.68 2.85 -8.78
C PHE A 51 -3.37 4.19 -8.47
N VAL A 52 -4.57 4.36 -9.04
CA VAL A 52 -5.46 5.50 -8.78
C VAL A 52 -6.70 5.10 -7.97
N GLN A 53 -6.91 3.80 -7.76
CA GLN A 53 -8.00 3.25 -6.98
C GLN A 53 -7.55 1.95 -6.31
N VAL A 54 -8.14 1.61 -5.17
CA VAL A 54 -8.00 0.29 -4.56
C VAL A 54 -9.40 -0.20 -4.20
N SER A 55 -9.77 -1.32 -4.81
CA SER A 55 -11.14 -1.84 -4.87
C SER A 55 -12.11 -0.79 -5.39
N LEU A 56 -13.00 -0.24 -4.55
CA LEU A 56 -13.94 0.82 -4.91
C LEU A 56 -13.55 2.19 -4.33
N SER A 57 -12.40 2.29 -3.65
CA SER A 57 -11.95 3.53 -3.01
C SER A 57 -10.92 4.23 -3.87
N SER A 58 -11.13 5.52 -4.16
CA SER A 58 -10.12 6.37 -4.82
C SER A 58 -8.93 6.57 -3.89
N ARG A 59 -7.90 5.76 -4.07
CA ARG A 59 -6.64 5.80 -3.33
C ARG A 59 -5.55 5.87 -4.36
N LYS A 60 -4.75 6.93 -4.31
CA LYS A 60 -3.68 7.14 -5.27
C LYS A 60 -2.35 6.85 -4.61
N ASN A 61 -1.54 6.02 -5.25
CA ASN A 61 -0.16 5.70 -4.91
C ASN A 61 0.12 5.00 -3.58
N LEU A 62 -0.72 5.18 -2.57
CA LEU A 62 -0.56 4.59 -1.24
C LEU A 62 -1.94 4.25 -0.65
N ALA A 63 -2.08 3.05 -0.11
CA ALA A 63 -3.30 2.60 0.55
C ALA A 63 -2.97 1.71 1.76
N ALA A 64 -3.88 1.69 2.72
CA ALA A 64 -3.85 0.77 3.85
C ALA A 64 -5.02 -0.20 3.74
N ILE A 65 -4.77 -1.47 4.02
CA ILE A 65 -5.74 -2.56 3.95
C ILE A 65 -5.73 -3.34 5.26
N ASN A 66 -6.92 -3.69 5.75
CA ASN A 66 -7.06 -4.63 6.85
C ASN A 66 -6.62 -6.03 6.39
N LYS A 67 -5.58 -6.59 7.01
CA LYS A 67 -5.00 -7.87 6.63
C LYS A 67 -5.98 -9.05 6.79
N GLY A 68 -6.91 -8.96 7.74
CA GLY A 68 -7.89 -10.02 8.02
C GLY A 68 -9.08 -10.04 7.07
N THR A 69 -9.54 -8.88 6.61
CA THR A 69 -10.75 -8.75 5.79
C THR A 69 -10.51 -8.34 4.34
N GLY A 70 -9.33 -7.78 4.04
CA GLY A 70 -9.04 -7.19 2.73
C GLY A 70 -9.71 -5.85 2.48
N ALA A 71 -10.42 -5.29 3.47
CA ALA A 71 -11.08 -4.01 3.33
C ALA A 71 -10.06 -2.86 3.32
N VAL A 72 -10.25 -1.90 2.41
CA VAL A 72 -9.46 -0.67 2.36
C VAL A 72 -9.82 0.20 3.57
N ILE A 73 -8.80 0.71 4.26
CA ILE A 73 -8.95 1.59 5.41
C ILE A 73 -9.16 3.01 4.91
N GLY A 74 -10.42 3.44 4.89
CA GLY A 74 -10.83 4.71 4.31
C GLY A 74 -10.20 5.94 4.99
N SER A 75 -9.94 5.88 6.29
CA SER A 75 -9.33 6.99 7.04
C SER A 75 -7.84 7.22 6.72
N PHE A 76 -7.17 6.25 6.08
CA PHE A 76 -5.78 6.36 5.69
C PHE A 76 -5.69 7.00 4.30
N ASN A 77 -5.49 8.32 4.27
CA ASN A 77 -5.30 9.09 3.05
C ASN A 77 -4.24 10.20 3.21
N PRO A 78 -2.98 9.85 3.51
CA PRO A 78 -1.93 10.85 3.74
C PRO A 78 -1.50 11.57 2.46
N ILE A 79 -1.61 10.92 1.28
CA ILE A 79 -1.15 11.43 -0.01
C ILE A 79 -2.36 11.74 -0.91
N SER A 80 -2.61 13.02 -1.17
CA SER A 80 -3.63 13.50 -2.11
C SER A 80 -3.08 13.65 -3.53
N SER A 81 -1.79 13.97 -3.67
CA SER A 81 -1.11 14.06 -4.97
C SER A 81 0.38 13.72 -4.84
N MET A 82 0.98 13.23 -5.92
CA MET A 82 2.41 12.93 -5.97
C MET A 82 2.88 12.93 -7.42
N THR A 83 4.10 13.38 -7.64
CA THR A 83 4.80 13.29 -8.94
C THR A 83 5.93 12.28 -8.80
N GLY A 84 5.89 11.20 -9.59
CA GLY A 84 6.76 10.02 -9.47
C GLY A 84 6.07 8.88 -8.74
N SER A 85 6.83 7.91 -8.25
CA SER A 85 6.37 6.65 -7.67
C SER A 85 7.00 6.37 -6.31
N ILE A 86 6.34 5.54 -5.52
CA ILE A 86 6.91 4.94 -4.31
C ILE A 86 7.37 3.53 -4.69
N ALA A 87 8.66 3.26 -4.50
CA ALA A 87 9.30 1.99 -4.82
C ALA A 87 9.57 1.12 -3.58
N SER A 88 9.53 1.71 -2.38
CA SER A 88 9.75 0.98 -1.14
C SER A 88 8.91 1.53 0.01
N LEU A 89 8.52 0.62 0.91
CA LEU A 89 7.78 0.90 2.13
C LEU A 89 8.44 0.19 3.31
N GLN A 90 8.53 0.85 4.46
CA GLN A 90 8.99 0.24 5.70
C GLN A 90 8.21 0.78 6.89
N VAL A 91 7.65 -0.09 7.72
CA VAL A 91 7.03 0.29 9.00
C VAL A 91 8.08 0.18 10.11
N ILE A 92 8.25 1.23 10.90
CA ILE A 92 9.11 1.25 12.10
C ILE A 92 8.36 1.97 13.22
N GLY A 93 7.91 1.20 14.21
CA GLY A 93 7.01 1.72 15.25
C GLY A 93 5.76 2.35 14.63
N ASN A 94 5.43 3.56 15.04
CA ASN A 94 4.28 4.31 14.55
C ASN A 94 4.59 5.18 13.31
N ARG A 95 5.53 4.74 12.48
CA ARG A 95 5.96 5.48 11.27
C ARG A 95 6.03 4.56 10.08
N LEU A 96 5.49 5.01 8.97
CA LEU A 96 5.64 4.39 7.65
C LEU A 96 6.60 5.25 6.82
N TYR A 97 7.73 4.67 6.46
CA TYR A 97 8.75 5.28 5.61
C TYR A 97 8.46 4.94 4.15
N LEU A 98 8.55 5.94 3.29
CA LEU A 98 8.28 5.88 1.86
C LEU A 98 9.57 6.23 1.11
N GLY A 99 10.08 5.32 0.28
CA GLY A 99 11.21 5.57 -0.60
C GLY A 99 10.82 5.44 -2.07
N GLY A 100 11.40 6.26 -2.95
CA GLY A 100 11.11 6.18 -4.38
C GLY A 100 11.76 7.29 -5.21
N ASP A 101 11.23 7.51 -6.41
CA ASP A 101 11.67 8.53 -7.36
C ASP A 101 10.77 9.79 -7.35
N PHE A 102 9.86 9.88 -6.38
CA PHE A 102 8.96 11.03 -6.27
C PHE A 102 9.72 12.34 -6.03
N THR A 103 9.27 13.39 -6.70
CA THR A 103 9.87 14.74 -6.65
C THR A 103 8.99 15.77 -5.94
N ALA A 104 7.74 15.41 -5.66
CA ALA A 104 6.82 16.18 -4.83
C ALA A 104 5.72 15.27 -4.27
N ILE A 105 5.33 15.50 -3.02
CA ILE A 105 4.16 14.90 -2.38
C ILE A 105 3.23 16.04 -1.92
N ASN A 106 1.94 15.94 -2.21
CA ASN A 106 0.90 16.93 -1.89
C ASN A 106 1.28 18.37 -2.33
N GLY A 107 1.96 18.50 -3.48
CA GLY A 107 2.45 19.78 -4.00
C GLY A 107 3.74 20.31 -3.34
N ASN A 108 4.29 19.63 -2.33
CA ASN A 108 5.52 20.01 -1.67
C ASN A 108 6.74 19.38 -2.34
N ALA A 109 7.47 20.19 -3.12
CA ALA A 109 8.70 19.76 -3.81
C ALA A 109 9.93 19.65 -2.89
N ALA A 110 9.86 20.01 -1.61
CA ALA A 110 10.95 19.77 -0.65
C ALA A 110 10.97 18.29 -0.18
N GLN A 111 9.85 17.59 -0.30
CA GLN A 111 9.71 16.17 0.03
C GLN A 111 10.02 15.34 -1.21
N ARG A 112 11.30 15.02 -1.41
CA ARG A 112 11.80 14.22 -2.55
C ARG A 112 12.44 12.94 -2.08
N TYR A 113 12.21 11.86 -2.82
CA TYR A 113 12.86 10.56 -2.71
C TYR A 113 12.64 9.78 -1.40
N LEU A 114 12.50 10.47 -0.27
CA LEU A 114 12.26 9.90 1.05
C LEU A 114 11.25 10.77 1.83
N ALA A 115 10.22 10.13 2.38
CA ALA A 115 9.21 10.76 3.22
C ALA A 115 8.79 9.80 4.34
N ARG A 116 8.18 10.32 5.40
CA ARG A 116 7.48 9.47 6.36
C ARG A 116 6.02 9.89 6.53
N VAL A 117 5.21 8.93 6.89
CA VAL A 117 3.85 9.10 7.39
C VAL A 117 3.89 8.72 8.87
N ASP A 118 3.59 9.68 9.74
CA ASP A 118 3.33 9.40 11.14
C ASP A 118 1.94 8.73 11.24
N LEU A 119 1.90 7.51 11.78
CA LEU A 119 0.70 6.70 11.90
C LEU A 119 -0.01 7.03 13.23
N SER A 120 -1.34 6.93 13.26
CA SER A 120 -2.10 6.88 14.53
C SER A 120 -1.76 5.61 15.31
N ALA A 121 -2.11 5.56 16.60
CA ALA A 121 -1.86 4.38 17.45
C ALA A 121 -2.39 3.06 16.86
N ASN A 122 -3.38 3.14 15.97
CA ASN A 122 -3.99 2.00 15.27
C ASN A 122 -3.63 1.91 13.77
N GLY A 123 -2.66 2.68 13.27
CA GLY A 123 -2.22 2.66 11.86
C GLY A 123 -3.22 3.17 10.82
N ASN A 124 -4.47 3.44 11.23
CA ASN A 124 -5.57 3.74 10.32
C ASN A 124 -5.60 5.19 9.81
N VAL A 125 -4.82 6.08 10.41
CA VAL A 125 -4.67 7.48 9.99
C VAL A 125 -3.19 7.76 9.82
N GLY A 126 -2.85 8.47 8.74
CA GLY A 126 -1.49 8.87 8.43
C GLY A 126 -1.39 10.37 8.25
N THR A 127 -0.40 11.00 8.86
CA THR A 127 -0.02 12.39 8.60
C THR A 127 1.36 12.42 7.95
N LEU A 128 1.47 13.00 6.75
CA LEU A 128 2.77 13.17 6.12
C LEU A 128 3.64 14.12 6.91
N ASN A 129 4.86 13.69 7.20
CA ASN A 129 5.87 14.50 7.84
C ASN A 129 7.16 14.42 7.02
N GLY A 130 7.53 15.57 6.43
CA GLY A 130 8.70 15.69 5.56
C GLY A 130 9.98 16.09 6.30
N ALA A 131 9.89 16.45 7.58
CA ALA A 131 11.06 16.84 8.35
C ALA A 131 11.80 15.57 8.83
N PHE A 132 12.70 15.08 7.98
CA PHE A 132 13.86 14.32 8.43
C PHE A 132 14.96 15.28 8.88
N ASN A 133 14.64 16.20 9.80
CA ASN A 133 15.69 16.91 10.52
C ASN A 133 16.21 15.96 11.60
N VAL A 134 17.31 15.29 11.28
CA VAL A 134 18.31 14.90 12.28
C VAL A 134 19.22 16.11 12.48
#